data_AF-A0A2S7QE87-F1
#
_entry.id   AF-A0A2S7QE87-F1
#
_cell.length_a   1.000
_cell.length_b   1.000
_cell.length_c   1.000
_cell.angle_alpha   90.00
_cell.angle_beta   90.00
_cell.angle_gamma   90.00
#
_symmetry.space_group_name_H-M   'P 1'
#
loop_
_entity.id
_entity.type
_entity.pdbx_description
1 polymer ?
#
loop_
_entity_poly.entity_id
_entity_poly.type
_entity_poly.pdbx_seq_one_letter_code
_entity_poly.pdbx_strand_id
1 'polypeptide(L)'
;MACGCTPCLNYCTEEASALKRQGYDKFRHYRCPNPYLEGKNYLEMRLSQADINARRLEAVKFKRQRSLIVEHLQQHYRRVIAAGKPLQKYLDNAGHFGDIADREAAELVILIEDYAAAFNRDQNLRTRALFRLQKERFDLVYGRMPREILLARLRKMLKDHNYVRFQRTFFAVTEDLNFQLKEIKEAWKNLFNCDEYDERCCEPNFDDLSEDEDEDHVDDYIDGGMNEYLVSADEDENA
;
A
#
# COMPACT_ATOMS: atom_id res chain seq x y z
N MET A 1 37.59 -5.58 20.38
CA MET A 1 36.65 -4.46 20.17
C MET A 1 35.30 -5.07 19.84
N ALA A 2 34.34 -4.99 20.77
CA ALA A 2 32.99 -5.49 20.54
C ALA A 2 32.19 -4.37 19.87
N CYS A 3 31.72 -4.59 18.63
CA CYS A 3 30.75 -3.70 18.00
C CYS A 3 29.41 -3.88 18.71
N GLY A 4 29.04 -2.89 19.53
CA GLY A 4 27.70 -2.77 20.10
C GLY A 4 26.73 -2.28 19.03
N CYS A 5 26.24 -3.20 18.20
CA CYS A 5 25.02 -2.96 17.44
C CYS A 5 23.83 -3.23 18.37
N THR A 6 23.26 -2.16 18.92
CA THR A 6 21.95 -2.17 19.57
C THR A 6 20.93 -2.74 18.58
N PRO A 7 20.04 -3.66 18.98
CA PRO A 7 19.32 -4.46 18.02
C PRO A 7 18.17 -3.68 17.37
N CYS A 8 17.99 -3.87 16.06
CA CYS A 8 16.78 -3.54 15.29
C CYS A 8 15.51 -4.31 15.77
N LEU A 9 15.52 -4.85 17.00
CA LEU A 9 14.45 -5.65 17.62
C LEU A 9 13.20 -4.83 17.97
N ASN A 10 13.30 -3.50 18.04
CA ASN A 10 12.16 -2.64 18.41
C ASN A 10 11.17 -2.40 17.26
N TYR A 11 11.59 -2.53 15.99
CA TYR A 11 10.66 -2.33 14.86
C TYR A 11 9.62 -3.46 14.76
N CYS A 12 9.98 -4.70 15.12
CA CYS A 12 9.04 -5.83 15.03
C CYS A 12 7.96 -5.85 16.13
N THR A 13 8.15 -5.15 17.25
CA THR A 13 7.21 -5.21 18.40
C THR A 13 6.13 -4.13 18.35
N GLU A 14 6.43 -2.96 17.75
CA GLU A 14 5.46 -1.89 17.57
C GLU A 14 4.39 -2.24 16.53
N GLU A 15 4.77 -2.83 15.38
CA GLU A 15 3.83 -3.32 14.37
C GLU A 15 2.90 -4.41 14.91
N ALA A 16 3.42 -5.36 15.67
CA ALA A 16 2.62 -6.44 16.26
C ALA A 16 1.55 -5.91 17.23
N SER A 17 1.85 -4.81 17.92
CA SER A 17 0.95 -4.13 18.87
C SER A 17 -0.05 -3.22 18.16
N ALA A 18 0.33 -2.60 17.03
CA ALA A 18 -0.57 -1.84 16.16
C ALA A 18 -1.59 -2.76 15.46
N LEU A 19 -1.13 -3.90 14.92
CA LEU A 19 -1.98 -4.93 14.33
C LEU A 19 -2.98 -5.49 15.36
N LYS A 20 -2.56 -5.69 16.61
CA LYS A 20 -3.46 -6.10 17.70
C LYS A 20 -4.52 -5.06 18.00
N ARG A 21 -4.17 -3.76 18.03
CA ARG A 21 -5.13 -2.65 18.21
C ARG A 21 -6.14 -2.55 17.06
N GLN A 22 -5.75 -2.92 15.85
CA GLN A 22 -6.62 -3.00 14.68
C GLN A 22 -7.46 -4.30 14.62
N GLY A 23 -7.44 -5.13 15.67
CA GLY A 23 -8.25 -6.36 15.75
C GLY A 23 -7.70 -7.54 14.97
N TYR A 24 -6.43 -7.50 14.56
CA TYR A 24 -5.78 -8.62 13.86
C TYR A 24 -5.34 -9.77 14.79
N ASP A 25 -5.51 -9.63 16.11
CA ASP A 25 -5.31 -10.69 17.08
C ASP A 25 -6.27 -11.87 16.88
N LYS A 26 -7.50 -11.62 16.41
CA LYS A 26 -8.43 -12.68 15.99
C LYS A 26 -7.86 -13.56 14.87
N PHE A 27 -6.91 -13.05 14.08
CA PHE A 27 -6.27 -13.82 13.00
C PHE A 27 -5.08 -14.66 13.46
N ARG A 28 -4.52 -14.42 14.65
CA ARG A 28 -3.45 -15.28 15.22
C ARG A 28 -3.93 -16.70 15.51
N HIS A 29 -5.23 -16.90 15.70
CA HIS A 29 -5.83 -18.20 15.97
C HIS A 29 -6.03 -19.06 14.70
N TYR A 30 -5.92 -18.46 13.53
CA TYR A 30 -6.01 -19.20 12.28
C TYR A 30 -4.61 -19.64 11.89
N ARG A 31 -4.31 -20.95 12.00
CA ARG A 31 -3.17 -21.57 11.29
C ARG A 31 -3.47 -21.54 9.78
N CYS A 32 -3.37 -20.36 9.19
CA CYS A 32 -3.48 -20.16 7.76
C CYS A 32 -2.07 -19.90 7.23
N PRO A 33 -1.51 -20.82 6.44
CA PRO A 33 -0.22 -20.59 5.86
C PRO A 33 -0.27 -19.38 4.92
N ASN A 34 0.75 -18.52 4.97
CA ASN A 34 0.86 -17.40 4.06
C ASN A 34 1.00 -17.92 2.60
N PRO A 35 0.05 -17.61 1.69
CA PRO A 35 0.07 -18.08 0.31
C PRO A 35 1.30 -17.64 -0.49
N TYR A 36 1.93 -16.52 -0.12
CA TYR A 36 3.17 -16.07 -0.75
C TYR A 36 4.33 -17.00 -0.39
N LEU A 37 4.44 -17.41 0.88
CA LEU A 37 5.46 -18.34 1.35
C LEU A 37 5.27 -19.74 0.77
N GLU A 38 4.06 -20.29 0.85
CA GLU A 38 3.76 -21.63 0.34
C GLU A 38 3.78 -21.73 -1.18
N GLY A 39 3.37 -20.65 -1.84
CA GLY A 39 3.37 -20.55 -3.29
C GLY A 39 4.77 -20.47 -3.88
N LYS A 40 5.82 -20.38 -3.04
CA LYS A 40 7.20 -20.15 -3.44
C LYS A 40 7.27 -18.97 -4.41
N ASN A 41 6.62 -17.88 -4.03
CA ASN A 41 6.64 -16.66 -4.83
C ASN A 41 8.09 -16.20 -5.03
N TYR A 42 8.39 -15.58 -6.17
CA TYR A 42 9.73 -15.14 -6.52
C TYR A 42 10.35 -14.30 -5.40
N LEU A 43 9.61 -13.29 -4.92
CA LEU A 43 10.08 -12.39 -3.88
C LEU A 43 10.41 -13.14 -2.58
N GLU A 44 9.50 -13.99 -2.10
CA GLU A 44 9.68 -14.76 -0.87
C GLU A 44 10.86 -15.73 -0.94
N MET A 45 11.06 -16.36 -2.10
CA MET A 45 12.21 -17.23 -2.34
C MET A 45 13.52 -16.44 -2.26
N ARG A 46 13.57 -15.23 -2.85
CA ARG A 46 14.75 -14.37 -2.81
C ARG A 46 15.02 -13.84 -1.41
N LEU A 47 13.99 -13.41 -0.68
CA LEU A 47 14.10 -12.99 0.71
C LEU A 47 14.63 -14.12 1.59
N SER A 48 14.11 -15.34 1.42
CA SER A 48 14.61 -16.51 2.15
C SER A 48 16.08 -16.81 1.84
N GLN A 49 16.50 -16.72 0.57
CA GLN A 49 17.90 -16.89 0.19
C GLN A 49 18.79 -15.78 0.75
N ALA A 50 18.32 -14.53 0.76
CA ALA A 50 19.03 -13.41 1.35
C ALA A 50 19.26 -13.64 2.85
N ASP A 51 18.23 -14.00 3.62
CA ASP A 51 18.34 -14.32 5.05
C ASP A 51 19.36 -15.45 5.32
N ILE A 52 19.32 -16.53 4.52
CA ILE A 52 20.30 -17.63 4.64
C ILE A 52 21.73 -17.13 4.41
N ASN A 53 21.96 -16.35 3.36
CA ASN A 53 23.29 -15.83 3.02
C ASN A 53 23.79 -14.85 4.09
N ALA A 54 22.90 -14.01 4.64
CA ALA A 54 23.23 -13.09 5.73
C ALA A 54 23.68 -13.85 6.98
N ARG A 55 22.95 -14.90 7.39
CA ARG A 55 23.30 -15.74 8.55
C ARG A 55 24.62 -16.49 8.36
N ARG A 56 24.97 -16.82 7.12
CA ARG A 56 26.24 -17.50 6.77
C ARG A 56 27.39 -16.53 6.51
N LEU A 57 27.16 -15.21 6.67
CA LEU A 57 28.14 -14.16 6.37
C LEU A 57 28.63 -14.20 4.91
N GLU A 58 27.82 -14.71 3.98
CA GLU A 58 28.13 -14.78 2.55
C GLU A 58 27.76 -13.45 1.86
N ALA A 59 28.51 -12.38 2.17
CA ALA A 59 28.19 -11.01 1.79
C ALA A 59 27.91 -10.82 0.28
N VAL A 60 28.75 -11.39 -0.60
CA VAL A 60 28.57 -11.28 -2.07
C VAL A 60 27.25 -11.91 -2.51
N LYS A 61 26.90 -13.09 -1.98
CA LYS A 61 25.64 -13.76 -2.34
C LYS A 61 24.44 -13.03 -1.76
N PHE A 62 24.55 -12.50 -0.55
CA PHE A 62 23.53 -11.64 0.05
C PHE A 62 23.25 -10.42 -0.83
N LYS A 63 24.29 -9.65 -1.19
CA LYS A 63 24.19 -8.47 -2.07
C LYS A 63 23.55 -8.82 -3.42
N ARG A 64 23.90 -9.97 -4.00
CA ARG A 64 23.26 -10.47 -5.23
C ARG A 64 21.76 -10.72 -5.05
N GLN A 65 21.33 -11.37 -3.96
CA GLN A 65 19.90 -11.58 -3.71
C GLN A 65 19.17 -10.25 -3.47
N ARG A 66 19.79 -9.33 -2.73
CA ARG A 66 19.28 -7.98 -2.50
C ARG A 66 19.03 -7.24 -3.83
N SER A 67 19.98 -7.29 -4.76
CA SER A 67 19.81 -6.71 -6.10
C SER A 67 18.59 -7.25 -6.83
N LEU A 68 18.39 -8.56 -6.83
CA LEU A 68 17.24 -9.21 -7.45
C LEU A 68 15.90 -8.87 -6.78
N ILE A 69 15.91 -8.64 -5.46
CA ILE A 69 14.73 -8.19 -4.70
C ILE A 69 14.40 -6.75 -5.09
N VAL A 70 15.39 -5.87 -5.08
CA VAL A 70 15.26 -4.45 -5.42
C VAL A 70 14.73 -4.30 -6.85
N GLU A 71 15.32 -4.99 -7.82
CA GLU A 71 14.87 -4.98 -9.22
C GLU A 71 13.38 -5.34 -9.35
N HIS A 72 12.95 -6.40 -8.65
CA HIS A 72 11.55 -6.82 -8.67
C HIS A 72 10.61 -5.82 -7.99
N LEU A 73 11.00 -5.29 -6.82
CA LEU A 73 10.19 -4.29 -6.12
C LEU A 73 10.11 -2.98 -6.91
N GLN A 74 11.16 -2.61 -7.66
CA GLN A 74 11.18 -1.41 -8.48
C GLN A 74 10.16 -1.49 -9.63
N GLN A 75 9.99 -2.67 -10.23
CA GLN A 75 8.94 -2.89 -11.23
C GLN A 75 7.54 -2.68 -10.63
N HIS A 76 7.31 -3.22 -9.44
CA HIS A 76 6.04 -3.02 -8.72
C HIS A 76 5.81 -1.54 -8.40
N TYR A 77 6.84 -0.85 -7.90
CA TYR A 77 6.79 0.57 -7.59
C TYR A 77 6.43 1.43 -8.82
N ARG A 78 7.09 1.19 -9.97
CA ARG A 78 6.78 1.87 -11.23
C ARG A 78 5.33 1.66 -11.68
N ARG A 79 4.80 0.44 -11.50
CA ARG A 79 3.40 0.14 -11.81
C ARG A 79 2.44 0.99 -10.97
N VAL A 80 2.71 1.13 -9.66
CA VAL A 80 1.89 1.96 -8.76
C VAL A 80 1.90 3.42 -9.20
N ILE A 81 3.07 4.00 -9.46
CA ILE A 81 3.16 5.38 -9.97
C ILE A 81 2.38 5.52 -11.28
N ALA A 82 2.62 4.63 -12.24
CA ALA A 82 1.98 4.68 -13.55
C ALA A 82 0.46 4.64 -13.47
N ALA A 83 -0.10 3.84 -12.55
CA ALA A 83 -1.55 3.75 -12.33
C ALA A 83 -2.13 4.99 -11.63
N GLY A 84 -1.33 5.71 -10.83
CA GLY A 84 -1.73 6.97 -10.20
C GLY A 84 -1.78 8.16 -11.17
N LYS A 85 -0.95 8.18 -12.23
CA LYS A 85 -0.85 9.32 -13.17
C LYS A 85 -2.17 9.75 -13.82
N PRO A 86 -3.01 8.84 -14.36
CA PRO A 86 -4.29 9.23 -14.94
C PRO A 86 -5.24 9.87 -13.92
N LEU A 87 -5.24 9.38 -12.68
CA LEU A 87 -6.02 9.93 -11.59
C LEU A 87 -5.53 11.34 -11.21
N GLN A 88 -4.22 11.52 -11.06
CA GLN A 88 -3.64 12.83 -10.77
C GLN A 88 -3.97 13.83 -11.87
N LYS A 89 -3.79 13.45 -13.14
CA LYS A 89 -4.15 14.28 -14.28
C LYS A 89 -5.64 14.67 -14.26
N TYR A 90 -6.53 13.77 -13.85
CA TYR A 90 -7.94 14.12 -13.70
C TYR A 90 -8.11 15.19 -12.60
N LEU A 91 -7.51 15.00 -11.43
CA LEU A 91 -7.58 15.93 -10.31
C LEU A 91 -7.03 17.32 -10.66
N ASP A 92 -5.92 17.40 -11.39
CA ASP A 92 -5.31 18.67 -11.81
C ASP A 92 -6.20 19.46 -12.78
N ASN A 93 -6.97 18.76 -13.61
CA ASN A 93 -7.87 19.37 -14.61
C ASN A 93 -9.30 19.55 -14.09
N ALA A 94 -9.68 18.87 -13.01
CA ALA A 94 -11.03 18.90 -12.45
C ALA A 94 -11.24 20.20 -11.68
N GLY A 95 -11.48 21.28 -12.42
CA GLY A 95 -11.77 22.60 -11.85
C GLY A 95 -12.92 22.54 -10.85
N HIS A 96 -14.00 21.79 -11.12
CA HIS A 96 -15.15 21.66 -10.22
C HIS A 96 -15.76 20.26 -10.29
N PHE A 97 -15.69 19.51 -9.19
CA PHE A 97 -16.48 18.29 -8.97
C PHE A 97 -18.00 18.58 -8.84
N GLY A 98 -18.48 19.82 -9.03
CA GLY A 98 -19.85 20.27 -8.69
C GLY A 98 -20.97 19.34 -9.18
N ASP A 99 -21.14 19.24 -10.50
CA ASP A 99 -22.17 18.38 -11.12
C ASP A 99 -21.50 17.24 -11.89
N ILE A 100 -21.11 16.18 -11.18
CA ILE A 100 -20.59 14.97 -11.82
C ILE A 100 -21.72 14.20 -12.49
N ALA A 101 -21.56 13.92 -13.78
CA ALA A 101 -22.46 13.00 -14.48
C ALA A 101 -22.18 11.53 -14.11
N ASP A 102 -23.19 10.66 -14.20
CA ASP A 102 -23.06 9.20 -13.92
C ASP A 102 -21.84 8.56 -14.61
N ARG A 103 -21.60 8.95 -15.87
CA ARG A 103 -20.49 8.47 -16.67
C ARG A 103 -19.14 8.87 -16.06
N GLU A 104 -19.00 10.13 -15.68
CA GLU A 104 -17.77 10.66 -15.08
C GLU A 104 -17.51 10.01 -13.72
N ALA A 105 -18.55 9.82 -12.90
CA ALA A 105 -18.42 9.08 -11.65
C ALA A 105 -17.95 7.64 -11.87
N ALA A 106 -18.48 6.95 -12.89
CA ALA A 106 -18.06 5.60 -13.24
C ALA A 106 -16.59 5.56 -13.73
N GLU A 107 -16.19 6.51 -14.58
CA GLU A 107 -14.79 6.64 -15.03
C GLU A 107 -13.85 6.87 -13.84
N LEU A 108 -14.24 7.70 -12.87
CA LEU A 108 -13.46 7.91 -11.64
C LEU A 108 -13.33 6.64 -10.77
N VAL A 109 -14.41 5.85 -10.65
CA VAL A 109 -14.33 4.56 -9.95
C VAL A 109 -13.34 3.62 -10.64
N ILE A 110 -13.31 3.58 -11.98
CA ILE A 110 -12.36 2.74 -12.70
C ILE A 110 -10.92 3.20 -12.42
N LEU A 111 -10.65 4.50 -12.50
CA LEU A 111 -9.31 5.05 -12.24
C LEU A 111 -8.79 4.70 -10.83
N ILE A 112 -9.64 4.85 -9.81
CA ILE A 112 -9.24 4.57 -8.42
C ILE A 112 -9.11 3.06 -8.17
N GLU A 113 -9.91 2.23 -8.82
CA GLU A 113 -9.80 0.77 -8.74
C GLU A 113 -8.53 0.27 -9.41
N ASP A 114 -8.17 0.80 -10.58
CA ASP A 114 -6.92 0.48 -11.27
C ASP A 114 -5.71 0.92 -10.43
N TYR A 115 -5.78 2.11 -9.82
CA TYR A 115 -4.73 2.58 -8.92
C TYR A 115 -4.60 1.68 -7.69
N ALA A 116 -5.70 1.34 -7.02
CA ALA A 116 -5.70 0.41 -5.89
C ALA A 116 -5.18 -0.99 -6.27
N ALA A 117 -5.56 -1.49 -7.45
CA ALA A 117 -5.14 -2.80 -7.93
C ALA A 117 -3.64 -2.86 -8.19
N ALA A 118 -3.01 -1.74 -8.55
CA ALA A 118 -1.58 -1.65 -8.81
C ALA A 118 -0.72 -2.00 -7.58
N PHE A 119 -1.23 -1.78 -6.36
CA PHE A 119 -0.59 -2.13 -5.08
C PHE A 119 -0.57 -3.63 -4.79
N ASN A 120 -1.34 -4.43 -5.53
CA ASN A 120 -1.32 -5.87 -5.34
C ASN A 120 0.02 -6.45 -5.81
N ARG A 121 0.64 -7.28 -4.97
CA ARG A 121 1.88 -7.98 -5.31
C ARG A 121 1.63 -8.98 -6.44
N ASP A 122 2.68 -9.22 -7.22
CA ASP A 122 2.64 -10.25 -8.26
C ASP A 122 2.44 -11.63 -7.65
N GLN A 123 1.58 -12.43 -8.29
CA GLN A 123 1.24 -13.77 -7.83
C GLN A 123 1.49 -14.78 -8.95
N ASN A 124 2.39 -15.75 -8.69
CA ASN A 124 2.52 -16.91 -9.55
C ASN A 124 1.24 -17.79 -9.48
N LEU A 125 1.08 -18.72 -10.42
CA LEU A 125 -0.11 -19.58 -10.50
C LEU A 125 -0.40 -20.31 -9.18
N ARG A 126 0.63 -20.78 -8.48
CA ARG A 126 0.50 -21.50 -7.22
C ARG A 126 0.01 -20.59 -6.10
N THR A 127 0.58 -19.39 -5.96
CA THR A 127 0.12 -18.38 -5.00
C THR A 127 -1.34 -18.00 -5.28
N ARG A 128 -1.71 -17.77 -6.55
CA ARG A 128 -3.11 -17.48 -6.94
C ARG A 128 -4.07 -18.61 -6.56
N ALA A 129 -3.68 -19.86 -6.79
CA ALA A 129 -4.48 -21.02 -6.41
C ALA A 129 -4.69 -21.09 -4.89
N LEU A 130 -3.64 -20.83 -4.10
CA LEU A 130 -3.74 -20.80 -2.63
C LEU A 130 -4.64 -19.66 -2.13
N PHE A 131 -4.53 -18.46 -2.71
CA PHE A 131 -5.48 -17.38 -2.43
C PHE A 131 -6.92 -17.78 -2.76
N ARG A 132 -7.14 -18.48 -3.88
CA ARG A 132 -8.48 -18.93 -4.27
C ARG A 132 -9.06 -19.95 -3.30
N LEU A 133 -8.24 -20.91 -2.83
CA LEU A 133 -8.66 -21.89 -1.82
C LEU A 133 -9.04 -21.26 -0.47
N GLN A 134 -8.48 -20.09 -0.17
CA GLN A 134 -8.67 -19.38 1.08
C GLN A 134 -9.49 -18.08 0.90
N LYS A 135 -10.19 -17.93 -0.23
CA LYS A 135 -10.79 -16.66 -0.64
C LYS A 135 -11.70 -16.05 0.42
N GLU A 136 -12.66 -16.81 0.95
CA GLU A 136 -13.62 -16.32 1.94
C GLU A 136 -12.94 -15.75 3.19
N ARG A 137 -11.82 -16.36 3.60
CA ARG A 137 -11.06 -15.89 4.76
C ARG A 137 -10.32 -14.60 4.46
N PHE A 138 -9.67 -14.53 3.30
CA PHE A 138 -8.99 -13.32 2.87
C PHE A 138 -9.98 -12.19 2.63
N ASP A 139 -11.16 -12.45 2.09
CA ASP A 139 -12.22 -11.46 1.94
C ASP A 139 -12.66 -10.92 3.33
N LEU A 140 -12.72 -11.76 4.37
CA LEU A 140 -13.03 -11.32 5.74
C LEU A 140 -11.91 -10.47 6.39
N VAL A 141 -10.64 -10.79 6.11
CA VAL A 141 -9.48 -10.02 6.61
C VAL A 141 -9.35 -8.71 5.85
N TYR A 142 -9.21 -8.79 4.53
CA TYR A 142 -8.93 -7.66 3.66
C TYR A 142 -10.14 -6.75 3.48
N GLY A 143 -11.36 -7.28 3.55
CA GLY A 143 -12.58 -6.47 3.51
C GLY A 143 -12.71 -5.49 4.68
N ARG A 144 -11.87 -5.60 5.72
CA ARG A 144 -11.79 -4.66 6.84
C ARG A 144 -10.70 -3.60 6.68
N MET A 145 -9.88 -3.68 5.62
CA MET A 145 -8.89 -2.65 5.37
C MET A 145 -9.59 -1.35 4.97
N PRO A 146 -9.10 -0.18 5.44
CA PRO A 146 -9.69 1.13 5.11
C PRO A 146 -9.96 1.31 3.62
N ARG A 147 -8.96 1.02 2.78
CA ARG A 147 -9.06 1.02 1.32
C ARG A 147 -10.26 0.22 0.79
N GLU A 148 -10.39 -1.04 1.19
CA GLU A 148 -11.44 -1.93 0.67
C GLU A 148 -12.84 -1.50 1.13
N ILE A 149 -12.96 -0.99 2.36
CA ILE A 149 -14.20 -0.41 2.90
C ILE A 149 -14.59 0.82 2.08
N LEU A 150 -13.65 1.73 1.84
CA LEU A 150 -13.91 2.97 1.11
C LEU A 150 -14.25 2.69 -0.36
N LEU A 151 -13.54 1.78 -1.03
CA LEU A 151 -13.87 1.33 -2.39
C LEU A 151 -15.27 0.70 -2.47
N ALA A 152 -15.63 -0.16 -1.51
CA ALA A 152 -16.97 -0.74 -1.45
C ALA A 152 -18.07 0.32 -1.26
N ARG A 153 -17.82 1.33 -0.41
CA ARG A 153 -18.72 2.48 -0.24
C ARG A 153 -18.85 3.29 -1.52
N LEU A 154 -17.75 3.53 -2.22
CA LEU A 154 -17.73 4.28 -3.47
C LEU A 154 -18.58 3.60 -4.55
N ARG A 155 -18.43 2.27 -4.74
CA ARG A 155 -19.26 1.46 -5.64
C ARG A 155 -20.74 1.54 -5.29
N LYS A 156 -21.08 1.50 -3.99
CA LYS A 156 -22.46 1.62 -3.52
C LYS A 156 -23.03 3.01 -3.84
N MET A 157 -22.27 4.08 -3.57
CA MET A 157 -22.70 5.45 -3.86
C MET A 157 -22.90 5.71 -5.35
N LEU A 158 -22.07 5.12 -6.22
CA LEU A 158 -22.26 5.15 -7.67
C LEU A 158 -23.58 4.50 -8.06
N LYS A 159 -23.89 3.32 -7.51
CA LYS A 159 -25.15 2.60 -7.76
C LYS A 159 -26.39 3.37 -7.27
N ASP A 160 -26.26 4.05 -6.13
CA ASP A 160 -27.35 4.80 -5.50
C ASP A 160 -27.46 6.26 -6.02
N HIS A 161 -26.63 6.65 -7.01
CA HIS A 161 -26.52 8.02 -7.54
C HIS A 161 -26.31 9.11 -6.46
N ASN A 162 -25.59 8.78 -5.38
CA ASN A 162 -25.35 9.69 -4.26
C ASN A 162 -24.02 10.46 -4.44
N TYR A 163 -24.02 11.44 -5.34
CA TYR A 163 -22.79 12.14 -5.75
C TYR A 163 -22.17 13.04 -4.67
N VAL A 164 -22.99 13.62 -3.78
CA VAL A 164 -22.46 14.46 -2.68
C VAL A 164 -21.56 13.65 -1.74
N ARG A 165 -21.98 12.43 -1.36
CA ARG A 165 -21.15 11.55 -0.53
C ARG A 165 -20.07 10.84 -1.32
N PHE A 166 -20.30 10.60 -2.61
CA PHE A 166 -19.34 9.99 -3.53
C PHE A 166 -18.03 10.77 -3.52
N GLN A 167 -18.07 12.10 -3.71
CA GLN A 167 -16.88 12.94 -3.77
C GLN A 167 -16.02 12.84 -2.52
N ARG A 168 -16.63 13.01 -1.34
CA ARG A 168 -15.93 12.90 -0.06
C ARG A 168 -15.27 11.53 0.10
N THR A 169 -15.99 10.47 -0.28
CA THR A 169 -15.47 9.10 -0.20
C THR A 169 -14.34 8.88 -1.22
N PHE A 170 -14.46 9.42 -2.42
CA PHE A 170 -13.44 9.36 -3.47
C PHE A 170 -12.14 10.01 -3.01
N PHE A 171 -12.19 11.24 -2.49
CA PHE A 171 -11.00 11.90 -1.93
C PHE A 171 -10.38 11.11 -0.78
N ALA A 172 -11.19 10.54 0.11
CA ALA A 172 -10.67 9.69 1.18
C ALA A 172 -9.96 8.41 0.67
N VAL A 173 -10.46 7.78 -0.42
CA VAL A 173 -9.74 6.65 -1.05
C VAL A 173 -8.42 7.12 -1.65
N THR A 174 -8.45 8.24 -2.39
CA THR A 174 -7.25 8.80 -3.04
C THR A 174 -6.19 9.15 -2.02
N GLU A 175 -6.57 9.77 -0.90
CA GLU A 175 -5.67 10.10 0.21
C GLU A 175 -5.06 8.84 0.83
N ASP A 176 -5.85 7.80 1.11
CA ASP A 176 -5.36 6.52 1.64
C ASP A 176 -4.34 5.85 0.69
N LEU A 177 -4.60 5.85 -0.62
CA LEU A 177 -3.69 5.31 -1.62
C LEU A 177 -2.40 6.13 -1.75
N ASN A 178 -2.50 7.45 -1.76
CA ASN A 178 -1.35 8.35 -1.82
C ASN A 178 -0.51 8.27 -0.54
N PHE A 179 -1.15 8.10 0.61
CA PHE A 179 -0.46 7.83 1.87
C PHE A 179 0.35 6.52 1.79
N GLN A 180 -0.26 5.43 1.31
CA GLN A 180 0.48 4.17 1.09
C GLN A 180 1.65 4.33 0.10
N LEU A 181 1.47 5.10 -0.98
CA LEU A 181 2.55 5.39 -1.92
C LEU A 181 3.67 6.20 -1.24
N LYS A 182 3.34 7.16 -0.38
CA LYS A 182 4.31 7.92 0.41
C LYS A 182 5.10 7.02 1.36
N GLU A 183 4.45 6.10 2.06
CA GLU A 183 5.13 5.11 2.91
C GLU A 183 6.10 4.24 2.09
N ILE A 184 5.70 3.82 0.89
CA ILE A 184 6.57 3.08 -0.04
C ILE A 184 7.77 3.94 -0.46
N LYS A 185 7.55 5.21 -0.86
CA LYS A 185 8.62 6.16 -1.21
C LYS A 185 9.62 6.33 -0.06
N GLU A 186 9.14 6.49 1.17
CA GLU A 186 9.98 6.64 2.36
C GLU A 186 10.77 5.36 2.68
N ALA A 187 10.11 4.19 2.62
CA ALA A 187 10.79 2.90 2.80
C ALA A 187 11.89 2.69 1.75
N TRP A 188 11.67 3.13 0.51
CA TRP A 188 12.68 3.11 -0.56
C TRP A 188 13.87 4.02 -0.26
N LYS A 189 13.63 5.26 0.17
CA LYS A 189 14.69 6.22 0.57
C LYS A 189 15.54 5.62 1.69
N ASN A 190 14.92 4.92 2.63
CA ASN A 190 15.58 4.37 3.82
C ASN A 190 16.23 2.99 3.60
N LEU A 191 16.02 2.33 2.46
CA LEU A 191 16.40 0.94 2.23
C LEU A 191 17.91 0.68 2.40
N PHE A 192 18.75 1.68 2.14
CA PHE A 192 20.22 1.57 2.20
C PHE A 192 20.86 2.45 3.28
N ASN A 193 20.08 3.02 4.20
CA ASN A 193 20.62 3.92 5.25
C ASN A 193 21.61 3.22 6.19
N CYS A 194 21.52 1.88 6.30
CA CYS A 194 22.43 1.08 7.13
C CYS A 194 23.63 0.52 6.36
N ASP A 195 23.78 0.83 5.07
CA ASP A 195 24.97 0.44 4.31
C ASP A 195 26.11 1.41 4.66
N GLU A 196 27.05 0.98 5.52
CA GLU A 196 28.18 1.81 5.98
C GLU A 196 29.27 2.07 4.91
N TYR A 197 29.18 1.42 3.75
CA TYR A 197 30.15 1.52 2.66
C TYR A 197 29.46 1.89 1.34
N ASP A 198 30.12 2.72 0.51
CA ASP A 198 29.71 3.12 -0.85
C ASP A 198 29.57 1.95 -1.85
N GLU A 199 29.69 0.71 -1.39
CA GLU A 199 29.44 -0.49 -2.18
C GLU A 199 27.94 -0.81 -2.28
N ARG A 200 27.14 0.19 -2.67
CA ARG A 200 25.76 -0.02 -3.11
C ARG A 200 25.81 -0.79 -4.43
N CYS A 201 25.91 -2.12 -4.38
CA CYS A 201 25.85 -2.97 -5.59
C CYS A 201 24.47 -2.93 -6.30
N CYS A 202 23.62 -1.98 -5.94
CA CYS A 202 22.30 -1.73 -6.49
C CYS A 202 22.13 -0.21 -6.44
N GLU A 203 22.21 0.46 -7.58
CA GLU A 203 21.75 1.85 -7.70
C GLU A 203 20.28 1.78 -8.08
N PRO A 204 19.35 2.02 -7.15
CA PRO A 204 17.95 2.13 -7.55
C PRO A 204 17.85 3.39 -8.40
N ASN A 205 17.46 3.25 -9.65
CA ASN A 205 17.17 4.41 -10.48
C ASN A 205 15.92 5.11 -9.90
N PHE A 206 16.16 6.24 -9.28
CA PHE A 206 15.16 7.11 -8.69
C PHE A 206 14.87 8.34 -9.55
N ASP A 207 15.39 8.42 -10.78
CA ASP A 207 15.17 9.56 -11.66
C ASP A 207 13.69 9.67 -12.09
N ASP A 208 12.92 8.57 -11.99
CA ASP A 208 11.45 8.58 -12.08
C ASP A 208 10.76 9.26 -10.88
N LEU A 209 11.51 9.67 -9.83
CA LEU A 209 11.01 10.32 -8.61
C LEU A 209 11.11 11.84 -8.62
N SER A 210 11.85 12.45 -9.54
CA SER A 210 11.81 13.90 -9.72
C SER A 210 10.53 14.26 -10.47
N GLU A 211 9.38 14.08 -9.80
CA GLU A 211 8.35 15.09 -9.92
C GLU A 211 9.02 16.35 -9.41
N ASP A 212 9.10 17.36 -10.27
CA ASP A 212 9.52 18.70 -9.91
C ASP A 212 8.84 19.04 -8.58
N GLU A 213 9.59 18.98 -7.47
CA GLU A 213 9.22 19.66 -6.25
C GLU A 213 9.35 21.14 -6.61
N ASP A 214 8.39 21.64 -7.38
CA ASP A 214 8.04 23.04 -7.39
C ASP A 214 7.62 23.32 -5.95
N GLU A 215 8.60 23.70 -5.12
CA GLU A 215 8.42 24.39 -3.84
C GLU A 215 7.74 25.76 -4.04
N ASP A 216 6.83 25.88 -5.02
CA ASP A 216 6.00 27.04 -5.25
C ASP A 216 4.69 26.85 -4.48
N HIS A 217 4.77 27.21 -3.20
CA HIS A 217 3.79 28.09 -2.55
C HIS A 217 2.30 27.79 -2.84
N VAL A 218 1.69 26.92 -2.02
CA VAL A 218 0.23 26.94 -1.81
C VAL A 218 -0.05 27.73 -0.54
N ASP A 219 -0.30 29.03 -0.73
CA ASP A 219 -1.05 29.86 0.21
C ASP A 219 -2.45 29.27 0.44
N ASP A 220 -2.86 29.23 1.72
CA ASP A 220 -4.23 29.36 2.22
C ASP A 220 -5.38 28.80 1.37
N TYR A 221 -5.58 27.48 1.34
CA TYR A 221 -6.92 26.91 1.17
C TYR A 221 -7.05 25.62 1.98
N ILE A 222 -7.55 25.77 3.21
CA ILE A 222 -8.66 25.02 3.86
C ILE A 222 -8.54 25.27 5.38
N ASP A 223 -8.98 26.44 5.81
CA ASP A 223 -9.63 26.60 7.12
C ASP A 223 -11.11 26.33 6.90
N GLY A 224 -11.50 25.09 7.13
CA GLY A 224 -12.84 24.59 6.84
C GLY A 224 -13.10 23.31 7.62
N GLY A 225 -13.21 23.45 8.94
CA GLY A 225 -13.49 22.43 9.93
C GLY A 225 -14.10 21.13 9.41
N MET A 226 -13.27 20.10 9.30
CA MET A 226 -13.69 18.70 9.34
C MET A 226 -12.93 17.99 10.47
N ASN A 227 -13.10 18.51 11.68
CA ASN A 227 -12.81 17.73 12.87
C ASN A 227 -14.16 17.46 13.56
N GLU A 228 -14.32 16.22 14.01
CA GLU A 228 -15.49 15.69 14.72
C GLU A 228 -16.62 15.16 13.80
N TYR A 229 -16.55 13.88 13.43
CA TYR A 229 -17.68 12.92 13.38
C TYR A 229 -17.15 11.53 12.94
N LEU A 230 -16.38 10.90 13.82
CA LEU A 230 -16.03 9.48 13.75
C LEU A 230 -16.36 8.81 15.09
N VAL A 231 -17.57 9.02 15.61
CA VAL A 231 -18.18 8.16 16.63
C VAL A 231 -19.70 8.12 16.38
N SER A 232 -20.30 6.95 16.57
CA SER A 232 -21.73 6.60 16.53
C SER A 232 -22.39 6.33 15.16
N ALA A 233 -22.33 5.07 14.73
CA ALA A 233 -23.40 4.41 13.99
C ALA A 233 -23.33 2.92 14.31
N ASP A 234 -23.95 2.51 15.41
CA ASP A 234 -24.25 1.11 15.75
C ASP A 234 -25.33 1.04 16.84
N GLU A 235 -26.43 1.79 16.72
CA GLU A 235 -27.69 1.45 17.40
C GLU A 235 -28.86 1.81 16.47
N ASP A 236 -29.80 0.87 16.33
CA ASP A 236 -31.12 0.95 15.71
C ASP A 236 -31.34 0.18 14.40
N GLU A 237 -31.40 -1.15 14.53
CA GLU A 237 -32.33 -1.98 13.72
C GLU A 237 -32.78 -3.20 14.55
N ASN A 238 -33.70 -2.96 15.49
CA ASN A 238 -34.61 -3.98 16.05
C ASN A 238 -35.77 -3.28 16.79
N ALA A 239 -36.80 -2.93 16.03
CA ALA A 239 -38.19 -2.78 16.50
C ALA A 239 -39.13 -3.12 15.34
#